data_AF-A0A5C7FFS2-F1
#
_entry.id   AF-A0A5C7FFS2-F1
#
_cell.length_a   1.000
_cell.length_b   1.000
_cell.length_c   1.000
_cell.angle_alpha   90.00
_cell.angle_beta   90.00
_cell.angle_gamma   90.00
#
_symmetry.space_group_name_H-M   'P 1'
#
loop_
_entity.id
_entity.type
_entity.pdbx_description
1 polymer ?
#
loop_
_entity_poly.entity_id
_entity_poly.type
_entity_poly.pdbx_seq_one_letter_code
_entity_poly.pdbx_strand_id
1 'polypeptide(L)'
;MEVPGMEVQSSWNADEVATFISRLLTERPGIRLRYVICDRGSNLLAALRKLALPVVSDCSHVMMNVVKKLFKGDAALSKLNASVGLLRQQLTMTDNAFALPTTLRDKDRFGRIFTLVAWMDRIDAYGSSLDVRLRERLNSGRNRWLDLRLRQVHRLIVITAPR
;
A
#
# COMPACT_ATOMS: atom_id res chain seq x y z
N MET A 1 -21.16 -5.11 -9.74
CA MET A 1 -20.34 -3.97 -10.18
C MET A 1 -20.08 -4.20 -11.66
N GLU A 2 -20.53 -3.29 -12.52
CA GLU A 2 -20.30 -3.39 -13.97
C GLU A 2 -18.98 -2.69 -14.31
N VAL A 3 -18.15 -3.33 -15.15
CA VAL A 3 -16.90 -2.74 -15.64
C VAL A 3 -17.18 -2.16 -17.03
N PRO A 4 -17.21 -0.83 -17.20
CA PRO A 4 -17.58 -0.21 -18.48
C PRO A 4 -16.53 -0.40 -19.58
N GLY A 5 -15.29 -0.75 -19.24
CA GLY A 5 -14.28 -1.05 -20.24
C GLY A 5 -12.98 -1.53 -19.61
N MET A 6 -12.25 -2.37 -20.34
CA MET A 6 -10.95 -2.88 -19.96
C MET A 6 -10.11 -3.08 -21.22
N GLU A 7 -8.86 -2.62 -21.19
CA GLU A 7 -7.91 -2.83 -22.28
C GLU A 7 -6.51 -3.04 -21.67
N VAL A 8 -5.71 -3.91 -22.29
CA VAL A 8 -4.39 -4.32 -21.80
C VAL A 8 -3.35 -3.96 -22.85
N GLN A 9 -2.35 -3.18 -22.45
CA GLN A 9 -1.23 -2.77 -23.30
C GLN A 9 0.05 -2.71 -22.45
N SER A 10 1.21 -2.85 -23.09
CA SER A 10 2.52 -2.76 -22.43
C SER A 10 2.86 -1.34 -21.96
N SER A 11 2.41 -0.34 -22.70
CA SER A 11 2.49 1.08 -22.34
C SER A 11 1.30 1.83 -22.94
N TRP A 12 0.95 2.95 -22.33
CA TRP A 12 -0.10 3.85 -22.79
C TRP A 12 0.44 5.26 -22.89
N ASN A 13 0.28 5.90 -24.03
CA ASN A 13 0.47 7.34 -24.21
C ASN A 13 -0.86 8.10 -24.01
N ALA A 14 -0.79 9.43 -23.95
CA ALA A 14 -1.96 10.25 -23.66
C ALA A 14 -3.06 10.19 -24.75
N ASP A 15 -2.69 10.02 -26.02
CA ASP A 15 -3.63 9.95 -27.14
C ASP A 15 -4.38 8.62 -27.18
N GLU A 16 -3.68 7.52 -26.88
CA GLU A 16 -4.29 6.20 -26.77
C GLU A 16 -5.36 6.19 -25.66
N VAL A 17 -5.03 6.72 -24.48
CA VAL A 17 -5.99 6.81 -23.36
C VAL A 17 -7.18 7.69 -23.72
N ALA A 18 -6.95 8.83 -24.38
CA ALA A 18 -8.04 9.72 -24.78
C ALA A 18 -8.98 9.05 -25.81
N THR A 19 -8.39 8.32 -26.76
CA THR A 19 -9.12 7.54 -27.77
C THR A 19 -9.97 6.46 -27.13
N PHE A 20 -9.40 5.71 -26.18
CA PHE A 20 -10.11 4.68 -25.42
C PHE A 20 -11.34 5.25 -24.71
N ILE A 21 -11.18 6.33 -23.94
CA ILE A 21 -12.28 6.97 -23.20
C ILE A 21 -13.35 7.49 -24.17
N SER A 22 -12.94 8.09 -25.29
CA SER A 22 -13.87 8.66 -26.29
C SER A 22 -14.70 7.56 -26.97
N ARG A 23 -14.06 6.44 -27.32
CA ARG A 23 -14.75 5.25 -27.86
C ARG A 23 -15.79 4.74 -26.86
N LEU A 24 -15.41 4.55 -25.60
CA LEU A 24 -16.32 4.05 -24.56
C LEU A 24 -17.56 4.94 -24.33
N LEU A 25 -17.40 6.26 -24.42
CA LEU A 25 -18.50 7.22 -24.29
C LEU A 25 -19.41 7.22 -25.53
N THR A 26 -18.84 7.02 -26.72
CA THR A 26 -19.59 6.95 -27.98
C THR A 26 -20.48 5.70 -28.04
N GLU A 27 -19.97 4.58 -27.53
CA GLU A 27 -20.70 3.31 -27.43
C GLU A 27 -21.83 3.35 -26.38
N ARG A 28 -21.91 4.41 -25.55
CA ARG A 28 -22.86 4.55 -24.45
C ARG A 28 -23.65 5.84 -24.55
N PRO A 29 -24.50 5.98 -25.60
CA PRO A 29 -25.32 7.16 -25.77
C PRO A 29 -26.20 7.36 -24.52
N GLY A 30 -26.22 8.60 -24.01
CA GLY A 30 -26.96 8.98 -22.80
C GLY A 30 -26.13 9.03 -21.51
N ILE A 31 -24.90 8.50 -21.50
CA ILE A 31 -24.01 8.65 -20.35
C ILE A 31 -23.22 9.95 -20.46
N ARG A 32 -23.28 10.79 -19.42
CA ARG A 32 -22.46 11.99 -19.29
C ARG A 32 -21.46 11.84 -18.16
N LEU A 33 -20.18 11.74 -18.51
CA LEU A 33 -19.08 11.70 -17.54
C LEU A 33 -18.96 13.06 -16.83
N ARG A 34 -19.10 13.08 -15.50
CA ARG A 34 -19.05 14.32 -14.70
C ARG A 34 -17.64 14.67 -14.26
N TYR A 35 -16.88 13.67 -13.81
CA TYR A 35 -15.50 13.79 -13.39
C TYR A 35 -14.85 12.40 -13.40
N VAL A 36 -13.52 12.39 -13.29
CA VAL A 36 -12.72 11.17 -13.18
C VAL A 36 -11.96 11.20 -11.86
N ILE A 37 -12.00 10.08 -11.13
CA ILE A 37 -11.10 9.84 -10.00
C ILE A 37 -9.96 8.97 -10.52
N CYS A 38 -8.72 9.44 -10.42
CA CYS A 38 -7.57 8.65 -10.84
C CYS A 38 -6.31 8.98 -10.06
N ASP A 39 -5.28 8.16 -10.25
CA ASP A 39 -3.93 8.49 -9.82
C ASP A 39 -3.34 9.66 -10.65
N ARG A 40 -2.15 10.12 -10.28
CA ARG A 40 -1.48 11.25 -10.96
C ARG A 40 -0.57 10.79 -12.11
N GLY A 41 -0.89 9.68 -12.78
CA GLY A 41 -0.16 9.23 -13.95
C GLY A 41 -0.09 10.31 -15.03
N SER A 42 1.11 10.65 -15.51
CA SER A 42 1.33 11.78 -16.42
C SER A 42 0.53 11.66 -17.72
N ASN A 43 0.50 10.46 -18.31
CA ASN A 43 -0.20 10.19 -19.57
C ASN A 43 -1.72 10.22 -19.38
N LEU A 44 -2.21 9.70 -18.25
CA LEU A 44 -3.63 9.75 -17.90
C LEU A 44 -4.09 11.20 -17.68
N LEU A 45 -3.35 12.00 -16.92
CA LEU A 45 -3.67 13.42 -16.72
C LEU A 45 -3.61 14.21 -18.04
N ALA A 46 -2.65 13.92 -18.91
CA ALA A 46 -2.57 14.54 -20.23
C ALA A 46 -3.78 14.19 -21.10
N ALA A 47 -4.21 12.93 -21.11
CA ALA A 47 -5.41 12.48 -21.82
C ALA A 47 -6.68 13.16 -21.30
N LEU A 48 -6.88 13.19 -19.98
CA LEU A 48 -8.06 13.80 -19.36
C LEU A 48 -8.12 15.32 -19.60
N ARG A 49 -6.96 16.00 -19.64
CA ARG A 49 -6.88 17.41 -20.05
C ARG A 49 -7.28 17.61 -21.52
N LYS A 50 -6.79 16.75 -22.42
CA LYS A 50 -7.18 16.79 -23.85
C LYS A 50 -8.70 16.64 -24.02
N LEU A 51 -9.33 15.81 -23.20
CA LEU A 51 -10.79 15.59 -23.19
C LEU A 51 -11.58 16.64 -22.39
N ALA A 52 -10.92 17.66 -21.83
CA ALA A 52 -11.54 18.66 -20.94
C ALA A 52 -12.36 18.04 -19.78
N LEU A 53 -11.93 16.88 -19.27
CA LEU A 53 -12.61 16.17 -18.19
C LEU A 53 -12.12 16.66 -16.82
N PRO A 54 -13.03 17.02 -15.89
CA PRO A 54 -12.65 17.32 -14.51
C PRO A 54 -12.01 16.12 -13.83
N VAL A 55 -10.88 16.33 -13.15
CA VAL A 55 -10.13 15.27 -12.47
C VAL A 55 -10.05 15.54 -10.98
N VAL A 56 -10.40 14.53 -10.19
CA VAL A 56 -10.19 14.49 -8.74
C VAL A 56 -9.10 13.46 -8.45
N SER A 57 -8.13 13.82 -7.61
CA SER A 57 -7.08 12.87 -7.23
C SER A 57 -7.64 11.74 -6.36
N ASP A 58 -7.21 10.51 -6.64
CA ASP A 58 -7.45 9.35 -5.78
C ASP A 58 -6.84 9.59 -4.39
N CYS A 59 -7.68 9.58 -3.35
CA CYS A 59 -7.28 9.81 -1.96
C CYS A 59 -6.33 8.71 -1.45
N SER A 60 -6.50 7.46 -1.88
CA SER A 60 -5.63 6.34 -1.54
C SER A 60 -4.24 6.57 -2.11
N HIS A 61 -4.14 7.01 -3.37
CA HIS A 61 -2.85 7.34 -3.98
C HIS A 61 -2.17 8.53 -3.29
N VAL A 62 -2.93 9.58 -2.96
CA VAL A 62 -2.41 10.73 -2.19
C VAL A 62 -1.86 10.26 -0.85
N MET A 63 -2.60 9.42 -0.13
CA MET A 63 -2.17 8.88 1.16
C MET A 63 -0.93 8.01 1.05
N MET A 64 -0.88 7.12 0.05
CA MET A 64 0.31 6.31 -0.24
C MET A 64 1.55 7.19 -0.44
N ASN A 65 1.44 8.31 -1.16
CA ASN A 65 2.56 9.22 -1.37
C ASN A 65 3.00 9.94 -0.09
N VAL A 66 2.07 10.35 0.76
CA VAL A 66 2.37 10.94 2.08
C VAL A 66 3.12 9.93 2.94
N VAL A 67 2.64 8.69 3.02
CA VAL A 67 3.27 7.61 3.78
C VAL A 67 4.66 7.28 3.25
N LYS A 68 4.81 7.17 1.91
CA LYS A 68 6.12 6.99 1.27
C LYS A 68 7.08 8.11 1.64
N LYS A 69 6.63 9.37 1.63
CA LYS A 69 7.46 10.53 1.99
C LYS A 69 7.85 10.49 3.47
N LEU A 70 6.92 10.18 4.36
CA LEU A 70 7.15 10.12 5.81
C LEU A 70 8.21 9.08 6.19
N PHE A 71 8.20 7.93 5.51
CA PHE A 71 9.06 6.78 5.87
C PHE A 71 10.20 6.51 4.88
N LYS A 72 10.42 7.34 3.86
CA LYS A 72 11.40 7.06 2.78
C LYS A 72 12.82 6.79 3.33
N GLY A 73 13.21 7.51 4.37
CA GLY A 73 14.52 7.42 5.03
C GLY A 73 14.43 7.24 6.54
N ASP A 74 13.32 6.66 7.05
CA ASP A 74 13.18 6.46 8.49
C ASP A 74 14.12 5.33 8.97
N ALA A 75 15.14 5.73 9.75
CA ALA A 75 16.18 4.82 10.22
C ALA A 75 15.63 3.74 11.17
N ALA A 76 14.63 4.06 12.00
CA ALA A 76 14.02 3.09 12.89
C ALA A 76 13.24 2.04 12.09
N LEU A 77 12.50 2.46 11.07
CA LEU A 77 11.81 1.53 10.17
C LEU A 77 12.78 0.68 9.37
N SER A 78 13.88 1.25 8.90
CA SER A 78 14.95 0.51 8.21
C SER A 78 15.53 -0.58 9.12
N LYS A 79 15.85 -0.23 10.38
CA LYS A 79 16.33 -1.18 11.39
C LYS A 79 15.32 -2.29 11.68
N LEU A 80 14.04 -1.95 11.89
CA LEU A 80 12.98 -2.94 12.11
C LEU A 80 12.87 -3.91 10.92
N ASN A 81 12.90 -3.41 9.68
CA ASN A 81 12.85 -4.26 8.49
C ASN A 81 14.05 -5.21 8.42
N ALA A 82 15.25 -4.72 8.72
CA ALA A 82 16.46 -5.56 8.75
C ALA A 82 16.35 -6.66 9.81
N SER A 83 15.91 -6.31 11.04
CA SER A 83 15.67 -7.28 12.11
C SER A 83 14.63 -8.32 11.72
N VAL A 84 13.52 -7.93 11.09
CA VAL A 84 12.50 -8.86 10.59
C VAL A 84 13.06 -9.77 9.49
N GLY A 85 13.87 -9.23 8.58
CA GLY A 85 14.56 -10.02 7.55
C GLY A 85 15.46 -11.11 8.17
N LEU A 86 16.27 -10.75 9.17
CA LEU A 86 17.12 -11.67 9.90
C LEU A 86 16.31 -12.74 10.65
N LEU A 87 15.23 -12.34 11.34
CA LEU A 87 14.34 -13.28 12.03
C LEU A 87 13.75 -14.30 11.07
N ARG A 88 13.31 -13.86 9.88
CA ARG A 88 12.81 -14.76 8.85
C ARG A 88 13.87 -15.75 8.39
N GLN A 89 15.08 -15.30 8.09
CA GLN A 89 16.18 -16.20 7.72
C GLN A 89 16.46 -17.26 8.79
N GLN A 90 16.38 -16.88 10.06
CA GLN A 90 16.72 -17.76 11.18
C GLN A 90 15.59 -18.72 11.60
N LEU A 91 14.32 -18.33 11.45
CA LEU A 91 13.19 -19.06 12.05
C LEU A 91 12.29 -19.78 11.02
N THR A 92 12.44 -19.53 9.71
CA THR A 92 11.52 -20.07 8.68
C THR A 92 11.44 -21.60 8.69
N MET A 93 12.54 -22.29 8.97
CA MET A 93 12.62 -23.76 9.01
C MET A 93 12.64 -24.31 10.44
N THR A 94 12.04 -23.60 11.39
CA THR A 94 12.00 -23.98 12.81
C THR A 94 10.56 -24.03 13.30
N ASP A 95 10.33 -24.65 14.45
CA ASP A 95 9.01 -24.66 15.11
C ASP A 95 8.50 -23.25 15.45
N ASN A 96 9.36 -22.23 15.42
CA ASN A 96 9.00 -20.83 15.67
C ASN A 96 8.53 -20.08 14.41
N ALA A 97 8.41 -20.75 13.26
CA ALA A 97 7.99 -20.13 12.01
C ALA A 97 6.61 -19.45 12.10
N PHE A 98 5.71 -19.96 12.96
CA PHE A 98 4.38 -19.37 13.20
C PHE A 98 4.44 -17.90 13.67
N ALA A 99 5.53 -17.50 14.33
CA ALA A 99 5.71 -16.16 14.86
C ALA A 99 6.19 -15.15 13.81
N LEU A 100 6.63 -15.59 12.64
CA LEU A 100 7.14 -14.69 11.60
C LEU A 100 6.03 -13.89 10.91
N PRO A 101 6.29 -12.64 10.48
CA PRO A 101 5.37 -11.91 9.62
C PRO A 101 5.25 -12.60 8.26
N THR A 102 4.19 -12.30 7.51
CA THR A 102 4.13 -12.67 6.09
C THR A 102 5.25 -11.98 5.30
N THR A 103 5.56 -12.50 4.10
CA THR A 103 6.68 -11.99 3.31
C THR A 103 6.52 -10.51 3.00
N LEU A 104 7.48 -9.70 3.43
CA LEU A 104 7.53 -8.27 3.12
C LEU A 104 7.85 -8.09 1.64
N ARG A 105 6.87 -7.74 0.82
CA ARG A 105 7.09 -7.47 -0.61
C ARG A 105 7.94 -6.20 -0.78
N ASP A 106 8.94 -6.26 -1.65
CA ASP A 106 9.86 -5.13 -1.90
C ASP A 106 9.22 -3.98 -2.67
N LYS A 107 8.25 -4.30 -3.53
CA LYS A 107 7.64 -3.33 -4.44
C LYS A 107 6.70 -2.34 -3.77
N ASP A 108 6.28 -2.57 -2.52
CA ASP A 108 5.35 -1.68 -1.86
C ASP A 108 5.64 -1.43 -0.36
N ARG A 109 6.29 -0.29 -0.09
CA ARG A 109 6.53 0.21 1.27
C ARG A 109 5.23 0.47 2.05
N PHE A 110 4.13 0.73 1.36
CA PHE A 110 2.83 0.96 1.98
C PHE A 110 2.23 -0.34 2.48
N GLY A 111 2.15 -1.37 1.63
CA GLY A 111 1.72 -2.71 2.03
C GLY A 111 2.56 -3.31 3.16
N ARG A 112 3.85 -2.96 3.25
CA ARG A 112 4.70 -3.37 4.39
C ARG A 112 4.20 -2.86 5.73
N ILE A 113 3.60 -1.66 5.82
CA ILE A 113 3.09 -1.14 7.09
C ILE A 113 1.93 -2.01 7.58
N PHE A 114 1.02 -2.42 6.70
CA PHE A 114 -0.06 -3.35 7.04
C PHE A 114 0.48 -4.68 7.54
N THR A 115 1.45 -5.26 6.84
CA THR A 115 2.07 -6.51 7.28
C THR A 115 2.76 -6.37 8.63
N LEU A 116 3.53 -5.31 8.85
CA LEU A 116 4.27 -5.10 10.08
C LEU A 116 3.35 -4.82 11.26
N VAL A 117 2.34 -3.96 11.09
CA VAL A 117 1.41 -3.63 12.18
C VAL A 117 0.60 -4.85 12.59
N ALA A 118 0.01 -5.57 11.63
CA ALA A 118 -0.72 -6.79 11.93
C ALA A 118 0.16 -7.86 12.61
N TRP A 119 1.42 -7.97 12.19
CA TRP A 119 2.39 -8.86 12.82
C TRP A 119 2.71 -8.43 14.26
N MET A 120 3.03 -7.15 14.48
CA MET A 120 3.35 -6.63 15.81
C MET A 120 2.18 -6.83 16.77
N ASP A 121 0.95 -6.54 16.33
CA ASP A 121 -0.25 -6.72 17.14
C ASP A 121 -0.47 -8.20 17.51
N ARG A 122 -0.18 -9.13 16.59
CA ARG A 122 -0.22 -10.57 16.88
C ARG A 122 0.84 -11.00 17.90
N ILE A 123 2.07 -10.49 17.77
CA ILE A 123 3.14 -10.80 18.75
C ILE A 123 2.79 -10.22 20.12
N ASP A 124 2.24 -9.02 20.17
CA ASP A 124 1.76 -8.39 21.41
C ASP A 124 0.62 -9.19 22.04
N ALA A 125 -0.29 -9.75 21.23
CA ALA A 125 -1.39 -10.58 21.69
C ALA A 125 -0.92 -11.92 22.29
N TYR A 126 0.16 -12.53 21.77
CA TYR A 126 0.74 -13.72 22.39
C TYR A 126 1.35 -13.38 23.77
N GLY A 127 1.89 -12.18 23.96
CA GLY A 127 2.29 -11.69 25.28
C GLY A 127 3.26 -12.61 26.02
N SER A 128 2.86 -13.12 27.18
CA SER A 128 3.65 -14.04 28.01
C SER A 128 3.52 -15.52 27.63
N SER A 129 2.66 -15.87 26.66
CA SER A 129 2.52 -17.25 26.20
C SER A 129 3.68 -17.72 25.30
N LEU A 130 4.48 -16.78 24.79
CA LEU A 130 5.71 -17.09 24.05
C LEU A 130 6.85 -17.40 25.01
N ASP A 131 7.71 -18.32 24.58
CA ASP A 131 9.03 -18.50 25.19
C ASP A 131 9.77 -17.15 25.30
N VAL A 132 10.42 -16.94 26.44
CA VAL A 132 11.05 -15.66 26.79
C VAL A 132 12.12 -15.29 25.77
N ARG A 133 12.95 -16.25 25.35
CA ARG A 133 14.04 -16.01 24.38
C ARG A 133 13.47 -15.70 23.01
N LEU A 134 12.43 -16.41 22.58
CA LEU A 134 11.74 -16.09 21.33
C LEU A 134 11.16 -14.68 21.36
N ARG A 135 10.48 -14.32 22.45
CA ARG A 135 9.90 -12.98 22.63
C ARG A 135 10.95 -11.88 22.60
N GLU A 136 12.09 -12.06 23.25
CA GLU A 136 13.21 -11.10 23.20
C GLU A 136 13.72 -10.91 21.77
N ARG A 137 13.90 -12.02 21.02
CA ARG A 137 14.33 -11.97 19.62
C ARG A 137 13.34 -11.20 18.75
N LEU A 138 12.03 -11.49 18.89
CA LEU A 138 10.97 -10.81 18.13
C LEU A 138 10.90 -9.30 18.43
N ASN A 139 11.29 -8.87 19.65
CA ASN A 139 11.27 -7.47 20.06
C ASN A 139 12.60 -6.73 19.84
N SER A 140 13.70 -7.41 19.51
CA SER A 140 15.06 -6.84 19.39
C SER A 140 15.21 -5.66 18.41
N GLY A 141 14.34 -5.59 17.40
CA GLY A 141 14.30 -4.50 16.41
C GLY A 141 13.18 -3.48 16.63
N ARG A 142 12.32 -3.66 17.64
CA ARG A 142 11.15 -2.81 17.86
C ARG A 142 11.53 -1.52 18.58
N ASN A 143 10.79 -0.47 18.26
CA ASN A 143 10.97 0.85 18.86
C ASN A 143 9.59 1.41 19.18
N ARG A 144 9.33 1.70 20.46
CA ARG A 144 8.01 2.13 20.93
C ARG A 144 7.44 3.32 20.14
N TRP A 145 8.29 4.29 19.77
CA TRP A 145 7.86 5.46 18.99
C TRP A 145 7.57 5.13 17.53
N LEU A 146 8.37 4.27 16.91
CA LEU A 146 8.09 3.76 15.58
C LEU A 146 6.78 2.97 15.57
N ASP A 147 6.59 2.07 16.51
CA ASP A 147 5.39 1.24 16.64
C ASP A 147 4.12 2.09 16.73
N LEU A 148 4.14 3.13 17.57
CA LEU A 148 3.02 4.09 17.68
C LEU A 148 2.75 4.81 16.35
N ARG A 149 3.80 5.33 15.68
CA ARG A 149 3.66 6.02 14.39
C ARG A 149 3.11 5.09 13.31
N LEU A 150 3.60 3.85 13.24
CA LEU A 150 3.13 2.85 12.28
C LEU A 150 1.66 2.50 12.52
N ARG A 151 1.24 2.32 13.77
CA ARG A 151 -0.16 2.06 14.12
C ARG A 151 -1.09 3.25 13.84
N GLN A 152 -0.65 4.46 14.13
CA GLN A 152 -1.39 5.68 13.82
C GLN A 152 -1.60 5.82 12.31
N VAL A 153 -0.54 5.65 11.53
CA VAL A 153 -0.61 5.69 10.07
C VAL A 153 -1.49 4.57 9.54
N HIS A 154 -1.33 3.34 10.02
CA HIS A 154 -2.19 2.21 9.64
C HIS A 154 -3.67 2.50 9.90
N ARG A 155 -4.00 3.05 11.08
CA ARG A 155 -5.38 3.43 11.42
C ARG A 155 -5.93 4.51 10.49
N LEU A 156 -5.14 5.55 10.20
CA LEU A 156 -5.54 6.60 9.26
C LEU A 156 -5.83 6.02 7.88
N ILE A 157 -4.94 5.14 7.38
CA ILE A 157 -5.12 4.52 6.08
C ILE A 157 -6.41 3.69 6.05
N VAL A 158 -6.64 2.85 7.06
CA VAL A 158 -7.86 2.01 7.15
C VAL A 158 -9.13 2.84 7.15
N ILE A 159 -9.13 4.01 7.80
CA ILE A 159 -10.29 4.93 7.80
C ILE A 159 -10.48 5.58 6.43
N THR A 160 -9.38 5.86 5.71
CA THR A 160 -9.43 6.53 4.40
C THR A 160 -9.63 5.60 3.20
N ALA A 161 -9.43 4.29 3.38
CA ALA A 161 -9.66 3.31 2.33
C ALA A 161 -11.18 3.12 2.16
N PRO A 162 -11.76 3.39 0.97
CA PRO A 162 -13.17 3.12 0.72
C PRO A 162 -13.44 1.62 0.90
N ARG A 163 -14.53 1.30 1.62
CA ARG A 163 -15.02 -0.07 1.79
C ARG A 163 -15.67 -0.58 0.50
#